data_AF-A0A9X3CCR0-F1
#
_entry.id   AF-A0A9X3CCR0-F1
#
_cell.length_a   1.000
_cell.length_b   1.000
_cell.length_c   1.000
_cell.angle_alpha   90.00
_cell.angle_beta   90.00
_cell.angle_gamma   90.00
#
_symmetry.space_group_name_H-M   'P 1'
#
loop_
_entity.id
_entity.type
_entity.pdbx_description
1 polymer ?
#
loop_
_entity_poly.entity_id
_entity_poly.type
_entity_poly.pdbx_seq_one_letter_code
_entity_poly.pdbx_strand_id
1 'polypeptide(L)'
;MKQDLDSGASDYVKGFVASLILTVIPFYVVSAKVLPITSTYVVALGCAIVQIFVHFKYFLHMEAKTSDGKWNLVSLMFTAIVVLILIAGSIWIIYNMNVNMKL
;
A
#
# COMPACT_ATOMS: atom_id res chain seq x y z
N MET A 1 13.12 8.12 -35.07
CA MET A 1 13.31 6.69 -34.74
C MET A 1 14.37 6.57 -33.63
N LYS A 2 14.05 7.14 -32.46
CA LYS A 2 14.87 7.10 -31.22
C LYS A 2 14.08 7.67 -30.02
N GLN A 3 12.74 7.60 -30.04
CA GLN A 3 11.87 8.21 -29.01
C GLN A 3 10.77 7.25 -28.52
N ASP A 4 10.93 5.96 -28.80
CA ASP A 4 9.87 4.95 -28.71
C ASP A 4 10.26 3.73 -27.85
N LEU A 5 11.50 3.65 -27.37
CA LEU A 5 11.97 2.56 -26.50
C LEU A 5 11.99 2.86 -24.99
N ASP A 6 11.76 4.11 -24.55
CA ASP A 6 12.08 4.53 -23.17
C ASP A 6 10.87 4.72 -22.23
N SER A 7 9.62 4.68 -22.73
CA SER A 7 8.46 4.98 -21.88
C SER A 7 8.10 3.88 -20.87
N GLY A 8 8.33 2.60 -21.18
CA GLY A 8 7.95 1.49 -20.27
C GLY A 8 8.91 1.27 -19.12
N ALA A 9 10.22 1.37 -19.38
CA ALA A 9 11.26 1.16 -18.37
C ALA A 9 11.36 2.36 -17.40
N SER A 10 11.25 3.59 -17.91
CA SER A 10 11.30 4.80 -17.10
C SER A 10 10.22 4.81 -16.00
N ASP A 11 8.99 4.41 -16.30
CA ASP A 11 7.90 4.47 -15.32
C ASP A 11 7.99 3.35 -14.27
N TYR A 12 8.52 2.19 -14.64
CA TYR A 12 8.85 1.13 -13.69
C TYR A 12 9.99 1.54 -12.75
N VAL A 13 11.03 2.19 -13.28
CA VAL A 13 12.15 2.72 -12.49
C VAL A 13 11.69 3.83 -11.53
N LYS A 14 10.81 4.74 -11.97
CA LYS A 14 10.20 5.75 -11.09
C LYS A 14 9.42 5.13 -9.95
N GLY A 15 8.60 4.11 -10.24
CA GLY A 15 7.86 3.36 -9.23
C GLY A 15 8.77 2.66 -8.23
N PHE A 16 9.82 2.02 -8.73
CA PHE A 16 10.83 1.36 -7.91
C PHE A 16 11.53 2.35 -6.97
N VAL A 17 12.05 3.47 -7.50
CA VAL A 17 12.71 4.50 -6.70
C VAL A 17 11.75 5.11 -5.65
N ALA A 18 10.50 5.40 -6.03
CA ALA A 18 9.49 5.91 -5.09
C ALA A 18 9.23 4.92 -3.95
N SER A 19 9.05 3.63 -4.27
CA SER A 19 8.83 2.56 -3.29
C SER A 19 10.03 2.38 -2.34
N LEU A 20 11.24 2.54 -2.86
CA LEU A 20 12.48 2.42 -2.09
C LEU A 20 12.59 3.58 -1.09
N ILE A 21 12.41 4.83 -1.54
CA ILE A 21 12.45 6.01 -0.67
C ILE A 21 11.41 5.88 0.45
N LEU A 22 10.18 5.51 0.10
CA LEU A 22 9.09 5.38 1.07
C LEU A 22 9.29 4.24 2.06
N THR A 23 10.13 3.25 1.74
CA THR A 23 10.52 2.17 2.68
C THR A 23 11.67 2.59 3.58
N VAL A 24 12.65 3.31 3.03
CA VAL A 24 13.83 3.78 3.78
C VAL A 24 13.43 4.77 4.88
N ILE A 25 12.45 5.66 4.61
CA ILE A 25 11.96 6.64 5.59
C ILE A 25 11.50 5.98 6.91
N PRO A 26 10.50 5.07 6.92
CA PRO A 26 10.04 4.45 8.14
C PRO A 26 11.12 3.56 8.79
N PHE A 27 11.96 2.88 8.01
CA PHE A 27 13.09 2.09 8.56
C PHE A 27 14.10 2.98 9.29
N TYR A 28 14.43 4.13 8.72
CA TYR A 28 15.34 5.08 9.33
C TYR A 28 14.74 5.66 10.62
N VAL A 29 13.47 6.09 10.59
CA VAL A 29 12.79 6.65 11.75
C VAL A 29 12.70 5.65 12.90
N VAL A 30 12.43 4.37 12.62
CA VAL A 30 12.36 3.30 13.62
C VAL A 30 13.74 2.93 14.17
N SER A 31 14.75 2.80 13.30
CA SER A 31 16.10 2.37 13.71
C SER A 31 16.85 3.43 14.50
N ALA A 32 16.77 4.70 14.07
CA ALA A 32 17.43 5.80 14.75
C ALA A 32 16.66 6.30 15.99
N LYS A 33 15.46 5.75 16.27
CA LYS A 33 14.59 6.11 17.41
C LYS A 33 14.46 7.63 17.61
N VAL A 34 14.37 8.36 16.51
CA VAL A 34 14.44 9.84 16.50
C VAL A 34 13.17 10.47 17.07
N LEU A 35 12.05 9.73 17.05
CA LEU A 35 10.74 10.21 17.44
C LEU A 35 10.14 9.40 18.60
N PRO A 36 9.20 9.99 19.36
CA PRO A 36 8.37 9.26 20.31
C PRO A 36 7.70 8.04 19.65
N ILE A 37 7.42 7.01 20.45
CA ILE A 37 6.86 5.75 19.95
C ILE A 37 5.56 5.98 19.16
N THR A 38 4.67 6.86 19.65
CA THR A 38 3.40 7.19 19.00
C THR A 38 3.60 7.84 17.63
N SER A 39 4.50 8.84 17.54
CA SER A 39 4.80 9.51 16.28
C SER A 39 5.47 8.56 15.28
N THR A 40 6.32 7.64 15.77
CA THR A 40 6.94 6.61 14.94
C THR A 40 5.89 5.69 14.30
N TYR A 41 4.89 5.24 15.07
CA TYR A 41 3.79 4.43 14.53
C TYR A 41 2.98 5.18 13.49
N VAL A 42 2.67 6.46 13.72
CA VAL A 42 1.90 7.28 12.76
C VAL A 42 2.66 7.44 11.45
N VAL A 43 3.96 7.74 11.49
CA VAL A 43 4.80 7.87 10.30
C VAL A 43 4.91 6.54 9.56
N ALA A 44 5.13 5.44 10.27
CA ALA A 44 5.23 4.11 9.67
C ALA A 44 3.92 3.67 9.01
N LEU A 45 2.77 3.85 9.67
CA LEU A 45 1.45 3.57 9.09
C LEU A 45 1.16 4.46 7.88
N GLY A 46 1.46 5.76 7.97
CA GLY A 46 1.30 6.69 6.86
C GLY A 46 2.11 6.27 5.64
N CYS A 47 3.39 5.92 5.83
CA CYS A 47 4.25 5.42 4.76
C CYS A 47 3.71 4.10 4.19
N ALA A 48 3.24 3.17 5.03
CA ALA A 48 2.68 1.90 4.58
C ALA A 48 1.42 2.09 3.71
N ILE A 49 0.52 3.00 4.10
CA ILE A 49 -0.68 3.31 3.32
C ILE A 49 -0.28 3.88 1.96
N VAL A 50 0.60 4.88 1.92
CA VAL A 50 1.08 5.49 0.66
C VAL A 50 1.81 4.45 -0.20
N GLN A 51 2.51 3.49 0.40
CA GLN A 51 3.22 2.42 -0.31
C GLN A 51 2.25 1.51 -1.08
N ILE A 52 1.09 1.21 -0.51
CA ILE A 52 0.04 0.44 -1.19
C ILE A 52 -0.37 1.18 -2.47
N PHE A 53 -0.60 2.50 -2.40
CA PHE A 53 -0.95 3.29 -3.60
C PHE A 53 0.16 3.32 -4.65
N VAL A 54 1.43 3.42 -4.23
CA VAL A 54 2.59 3.40 -5.15
C VAL A 54 2.68 2.06 -5.88
N HIS A 55 2.55 0.93 -5.17
CA HIS A 55 2.55 -0.39 -5.80
C HIS A 55 1.38 -0.60 -6.77
N PHE A 56 0.18 -0.17 -6.37
CA PHE A 56 -1.00 -0.28 -7.22
C PHE A 56 -0.90 0.60 -8.47
N LYS A 57 -0.22 1.76 -8.41
CA LYS A 57 -0.08 2.66 -9.55
C LYS A 57 1.06 2.31 -10.51
N TYR A 58 2.25 2.00 -9.98
CA TYR A 58 3.45 1.86 -10.80
C TYR A 58 3.79 0.40 -11.14
N PHE A 59 3.58 -0.53 -10.22
CA PHE A 59 3.92 -1.94 -10.42
C PHE A 59 2.76 -2.70 -11.05
N LEU A 60 1.54 -2.43 -10.57
CA LEU A 60 0.33 -2.97 -11.13
C LEU A 60 -0.12 -2.06 -12.27
N HIS A 61 0.72 -1.97 -13.30
CA HIS A 61 0.48 -1.35 -14.61
C HIS A 61 -0.71 -2.06 -15.30
N MET A 62 -1.88 -2.07 -14.67
CA MET A 62 -3.12 -2.45 -15.31
C MET A 62 -3.29 -1.46 -16.45
N GLU A 63 -3.34 -1.99 -17.66
CA GLU A 63 -3.54 -1.20 -18.87
C GLU A 63 -4.90 -0.49 -18.77
N ALA A 64 -4.94 0.66 -18.11
CA ALA A 64 -6.10 1.54 -18.06
C ALA A 64 -6.45 2.10 -19.46
N LYS A 65 -5.63 1.78 -20.46
CA LYS A 65 -5.82 2.09 -21.89
C LYS A 65 -6.66 1.05 -22.62
N THR A 66 -6.77 -0.19 -22.13
CA THR A 66 -7.50 -1.28 -22.80
C THR A 66 -8.80 -1.57 -22.04
N SER A 67 -9.92 -1.81 -22.74
CA SER A 67 -11.25 -1.98 -22.12
C SER A 67 -11.29 -3.06 -21.04
N ASP A 68 -10.46 -4.10 -21.16
CA ASP A 68 -10.36 -5.21 -20.21
C ASP A 68 -9.59 -4.85 -18.93
N GLY A 69 -8.63 -3.92 -19.00
CA GLY A 69 -7.87 -3.46 -17.84
C GLY A 69 -8.73 -2.69 -16.82
N LYS A 70 -9.81 -2.05 -17.28
CA LYS A 70 -10.77 -1.35 -16.40
C LYS A 70 -11.58 -2.33 -15.56
N TRP A 71 -11.98 -3.47 -16.12
CA TRP A 71 -12.69 -4.52 -15.37
C TRP A 71 -11.79 -5.17 -14.31
N ASN A 72 -10.52 -5.37 -14.62
CA ASN A 72 -9.53 -5.88 -13.66
C ASN A 72 -9.34 -4.91 -12.46
N LEU A 73 -9.34 -3.60 -12.72
CA LEU A 73 -9.29 -2.59 -11.66
C LEU A 73 -10.52 -2.62 -10.75
N VAL A 74 -11.72 -2.82 -11.33
CA VAL A 74 -12.98 -2.96 -10.57
C VAL A 74 -12.94 -4.21 -9.70
N SER A 75 -12.51 -5.36 -10.25
CA SER A 75 -12.36 -6.61 -9.48
C SER A 75 -11.38 -6.45 -8.33
N LEU A 76 -10.25 -5.78 -8.56
CA LEU A 76 -9.26 -5.53 -7.53
C LEU A 76 -9.75 -4.57 -6.44
N MET A 77 -10.49 -3.51 -6.80
CA MET A 77 -11.11 -2.64 -5.79
C MET A 77 -12.15 -3.40 -4.96
N PHE A 78 -12.95 -4.26 -5.60
CA PHE A 78 -13.89 -5.12 -4.88
C PHE A 78 -13.17 -6.03 -3.89
N THR A 79 -12.09 -6.72 -4.32
CA THR A 79 -11.28 -7.55 -3.42
C THR A 79 -10.68 -6.73 -2.27
N ALA A 80 -10.17 -5.52 -2.54
CA ALA A 80 -9.62 -4.65 -1.51
C ALA A 80 -10.66 -4.27 -0.44
N ILE A 81 -11.89 -3.92 -0.87
CA ILE A 81 -13.00 -3.62 0.05
C ILE A 81 -13.35 -4.84 0.90
N VAL A 82 -13.47 -6.03 0.28
CA VAL A 82 -13.74 -7.28 1.01
C VAL A 82 -12.65 -7.56 2.05
N VAL A 83 -11.38 -7.43 1.68
CA VAL A 83 -10.25 -7.63 2.60
C VAL A 83 -10.31 -6.63 3.76
N LEU A 84 -10.61 -5.35 3.50
CA LEU A 84 -10.74 -4.34 4.57
C LEU A 84 -11.88 -4.67 5.53
N ILE A 85 -13.04 -5.10 5.02
CA ILE A 85 -14.18 -5.52 5.85
C ILE A 85 -13.80 -6.74 6.68
N LEU A 86 -13.13 -7.74 6.10
CA LEU A 86 -12.70 -8.93 6.82
C LEU A 86 -11.71 -8.58 7.94
N ILE A 87 -10.70 -7.77 7.67
CA ILE A 87 -9.71 -7.35 8.68
C ILE A 87 -10.40 -6.57 9.81
N ALA A 88 -11.19 -5.54 9.47
CA ALA A 88 -11.88 -4.72 10.45
C ALA A 88 -12.87 -5.54 11.27
N GLY A 89 -13.66 -6.40 10.61
CA GLY A 89 -14.60 -7.31 11.23
C GLY A 89 -13.93 -8.34 12.13
N SER A 90 -12.82 -8.95 11.70
CA SER A 90 -12.06 -9.90 12.51
C SER A 90 -11.49 -9.24 13.77
N ILE A 91 -10.88 -8.07 13.64
CA ILE A 91 -10.36 -7.31 14.79
C ILE A 91 -11.50 -6.95 15.74
N TRP A 92 -12.63 -6.47 15.21
CA TRP A 92 -13.82 -6.14 16.01
C TRP A 92 -14.36 -7.34 16.78
N ILE A 93 -14.55 -8.47 16.10
CA ILE A 93 -15.08 -9.70 16.69
C ILE A 93 -14.15 -10.19 17.80
N ILE A 94 -12.84 -10.26 17.55
CA ILE A 94 -11.86 -10.72 18.55
C ILE A 94 -11.82 -9.75 19.75
N TYR A 95 -11.85 -8.44 19.50
CA TYR A 95 -11.90 -7.45 20.58
C TYR A 95 -13.17 -7.61 21.42
N ASN A 96 -14.33 -7.70 20.77
CA ASN A 96 -15.60 -7.88 21.45
C ASN A 96 -15.62 -9.19 22.24
N MET A 97 -15.16 -10.31 21.67
CA MET A 97 -15.05 -11.59 22.39
C MET A 97 -14.11 -11.48 23.60
N ASN A 98 -12.95 -10.84 23.47
CA ASN A 98 -11.99 -10.67 24.56
C ASN A 98 -12.56 -9.82 25.71
N VAL A 99 -13.29 -8.76 25.40
CA VAL A 99 -13.96 -7.92 26.41
C VAL A 99 -15.09 -8.67 27.12
N ASN A 100 -15.84 -9.52 26.40
CA ASN A 100 -16.98 -10.25 26.96
C ASN A 100 -16.62 -11.60 27.61
N MET A 101 -15.47 -12.21 27.28
CA MET A 101 -15.02 -13.49 27.84
C MET A 101 -14.06 -13.36 29.01
N LYS A 102 -13.52 -12.17 29.29
CA LYS A 102 -12.74 -11.93 30.51
C LYS A 102 -13.68 -11.85 31.72
N LEU A 103 -13.86 -12.98 32.40
CA LEU A 103 -14.18 -13.06 33.83
C LEU A 103 -12.87 -13.06 34.63
#